data_AF-A0A661ADK0-F1
#
_entry.id   AF-A0A661ADK0-F1
#
_cell.length_a   1.000
_cell.length_b   1.000
_cell.length_c   1.000
_cell.angle_alpha   90.00
_cell.angle_beta   90.00
_cell.angle_gamma   90.00
#
_symmetry.space_group_name_H-M   'P 1'
#
loop_
_entity.id
_entity.type
_entity.pdbx_description
1 polymer ?
#
loop_
_entity_poly.entity_id
_entity_poly.type
_entity_poly.pdbx_seq_one_letter_code
_entity_poly.pdbx_strand_id
1 'polypeptide(L)'
;MILMLLCAASNQGMFAIAGLDARSIALGNAGVVYPFGAVSAYYNPAGVAWMKGKEVLLFGNHAFGGIARTLWGVYAQEDQGYGAMAFSAYNLSTGAFDTTFTHSETFLSYSIAKKFSKVFSGGLTVKGYFLNQR
;
A
#
# COMPACT_ATOMS: atom_id res chain seq x y z
N MET A 1 18.97 3.29 -13.31
CA MET A 1 17.96 4.14 -13.96
C MET A 1 16.63 3.40 -13.90
N ILE A 2 15.74 3.77 -12.98
CA ILE A 2 14.41 3.15 -12.84
C ILE A 2 13.44 4.01 -13.64
N LEU A 3 12.88 3.43 -14.70
CA LEU A 3 11.88 4.08 -15.54
C LEU A 3 10.49 3.80 -14.95
N MET A 4 9.88 4.79 -14.32
CA MET A 4 8.48 4.74 -13.89
C MET A 4 7.60 5.29 -15.01
N LEU A 5 6.70 4.45 -15.54
CA LEU A 5 5.65 4.89 -16.46
C LEU A 5 4.38 5.17 -15.63
N LEU A 6 4.08 6.45 -15.40
CA LEU A 6 2.84 6.87 -14.74
C LEU A 6 1.73 6.97 -15.79
N CYS A 7 0.74 6.08 -15.73
CA CYS A 7 -0.52 6.28 -16.45
C CYS A 7 -1.49 6.99 -15.50
N ALA A 8 -1.74 8.28 -15.74
CA ALA A 8 -2.62 9.11 -14.93
C ALA A 8 -4.09 8.83 -15.29
N ALA A 9 -4.73 7.95 -14.53
CA ALA A 9 -6.19 7.89 -14.46
C ALA A 9 -6.68 9.00 -13.51
N SER A 10 -7.83 9.59 -13.79
CA SER A 10 -8.44 10.68 -13.02
C SER A 10 -8.37 10.47 -11.50
N ASN A 11 -7.80 11.43 -10.76
CA ASN A 11 -7.54 11.40 -9.31
C ASN A 11 -8.81 11.40 -8.40
N GLN A 12 -10.00 11.10 -8.92
CA GLN A 12 -11.19 10.96 -8.09
C GLN A 12 -11.06 9.64 -7.30
N GLY A 13 -10.81 9.72 -5.99
CA GLY A 13 -10.63 8.56 -5.12
C GLY A 13 -9.18 8.15 -4.83
N MET A 14 -8.21 9.05 -5.08
CA MET A 14 -6.80 8.83 -4.78
C MET A 14 -6.32 9.76 -3.66
N PHE A 15 -6.88 9.68 -2.45
CA PHE A 15 -6.11 10.22 -1.32
C PHE A 15 -4.82 9.40 -1.22
N ALA A 16 -3.72 9.94 -1.77
CA ALA A 16 -2.40 9.35 -1.66
C ALA A 16 -1.97 9.46 -0.20
N ILE A 17 -2.14 8.38 0.56
CA ILE A 17 -1.86 8.41 1.99
C ILE A 17 -0.35 8.36 2.22
N ALA A 18 0.10 9.36 2.95
CA ALA A 18 1.41 9.37 3.57
C ALA A 18 1.43 8.36 4.73
N GLY A 19 1.95 7.16 4.49
CA GLY A 19 2.32 6.25 5.58
C GLY A 19 1.34 5.11 5.84
N LEU A 20 1.69 3.88 5.45
CA LEU A 20 0.90 2.68 5.77
C LEU A 20 1.56 1.76 6.81
N ASP A 21 2.67 2.19 7.41
CA ASP A 21 3.29 1.51 8.53
C ASP A 21 4.10 2.50 9.37
N ALA A 22 4.30 2.20 10.65
CA ALA A 22 5.02 3.09 11.56
C ALA A 22 6.47 3.36 11.13
N ARG A 23 7.13 2.38 10.49
CA ARG A 23 8.53 2.53 10.06
C ARG A 23 8.63 3.47 8.87
N SER A 24 7.85 3.27 7.81
CA SER A 24 7.91 4.20 6.67
C SER A 24 7.49 5.61 7.09
N ILE A 25 6.52 5.75 8.00
CA ILE A 25 6.16 7.06 8.57
C ILE A 25 7.36 7.71 9.27
N ALA A 26 8.06 6.98 10.15
CA ALA A 26 9.23 7.48 10.86
C ALA A 26 10.40 7.85 9.91
N LEU A 27 10.46 7.21 8.74
CA LEU A 27 11.43 7.50 7.69
C LEU A 27 10.95 8.56 6.68
N GLY A 28 9.91 9.34 6.99
CA GLY A 28 9.39 10.37 6.10
C GLY A 28 8.77 9.82 4.81
N ASN A 29 8.16 8.63 4.88
CA ASN A 29 7.58 7.87 3.78
C ASN A 29 8.56 7.33 2.73
N ALA A 30 9.83 7.12 3.12
CA ALA A 30 10.87 6.57 2.25
C ALA A 30 10.75 5.04 1.95
N GLY A 31 9.55 4.46 1.99
CA GLY A 31 9.30 3.03 1.82
C GLY A 31 9.54 2.48 0.41
N VAL A 32 9.83 3.34 -0.58
CA VAL A 32 10.02 2.95 -2.00
C VAL A 32 11.36 2.25 -2.24
N VAL A 33 12.42 2.69 -1.57
CA VAL A 33 13.80 2.23 -1.81
C VAL A 33 14.17 1.05 -0.92
N TYR A 34 13.58 0.98 0.28
CA TYR A 34 13.88 -0.06 1.23
C TYR A 34 12.87 -1.22 1.09
N PRO A 35 13.32 -2.44 0.70
CA PRO A 35 12.43 -3.59 0.66
C PRO A 35 12.08 -4.03 2.08
N PHE A 36 10.81 -3.86 2.44
CA PHE A 36 10.30 -4.16 3.77
C PHE A 36 9.15 -5.16 3.68
N GLY A 37 9.46 -6.40 3.29
CA GLY A 37 8.49 -7.49 3.36
C GLY A 37 7.12 -7.13 2.77
N ALA A 38 6.05 -7.40 3.52
CA ALA A 38 4.67 -7.09 3.15
C ALA A 38 4.40 -5.59 2.92
N VAL A 39 5.13 -4.68 3.59
CA VAL A 39 5.00 -3.22 3.42
C VAL A 39 5.30 -2.78 1.99
N SER A 40 6.21 -3.50 1.32
CA SER A 40 6.60 -3.23 -0.06
C SER A 40 5.42 -3.29 -1.03
N ALA A 41 4.38 -4.06 -0.73
CA ALA A 41 3.19 -4.18 -1.59
C ALA A 41 2.47 -2.84 -1.82
N TYR A 42 2.62 -1.88 -0.91
CA TYR A 42 2.07 -0.53 -1.08
C TYR A 42 3.03 0.42 -1.78
N TYR A 43 4.28 0.50 -1.30
CA TYR A 43 5.24 1.50 -1.73
C TYR A 43 5.96 1.14 -3.05
N ASN A 44 6.36 -0.12 -3.20
CA ASN A 44 7.09 -0.61 -4.35
C ASN A 44 6.90 -2.13 -4.48
N PRO A 45 5.97 -2.61 -5.33
CA PRO A 45 5.65 -4.04 -5.40
C PRO A 45 6.83 -4.90 -5.79
N ALA A 46 7.84 -4.37 -6.49
CA ALA A 46 9.07 -5.10 -6.78
C ALA A 46 9.82 -5.53 -5.51
N GLY A 47 9.70 -4.77 -4.43
CA GLY A 47 10.30 -5.08 -3.12
C GLY A 47 9.73 -6.35 -2.48
N VAL A 48 8.47 -6.70 -2.79
CA VAL A 48 7.81 -7.91 -2.25
C VAL A 48 8.56 -9.17 -2.67
N ALA A 49 9.18 -9.18 -3.86
CA ALA A 49 9.96 -10.33 -4.33
C ALA A 49 11.11 -10.70 -3.37
N TRP A 50 11.60 -9.76 -2.56
CA TRP A 50 12.74 -9.98 -1.66
C TRP A 50 12.37 -10.49 -0.27
N MET A 51 11.07 -10.62 0.02
CA MET A 51 10.61 -11.16 1.29
C MET A 51 11.01 -12.63 1.47
N LYS A 52 10.92 -13.10 2.71
CA LYS A 52 11.15 -14.51 3.07
C LYS A 52 9.97 -15.04 3.89
N GLY A 53 9.44 -16.19 3.48
CA GLY A 53 8.31 -16.82 4.14
C GLY A 53 6.99 -16.08 3.96
N LYS A 54 6.18 -16.03 5.02
CA LYS A 54 4.85 -15.40 5.04
C LYS A 54 4.85 -14.26 6.05
N GLU A 55 4.16 -13.18 5.72
CA GLU A 55 4.06 -12.00 6.58
C GLU A 55 2.64 -11.45 6.56
N VAL A 56 2.14 -11.08 7.74
CA VAL A 56 0.91 -10.33 7.92
C VAL A 56 1.25 -9.06 8.65
N LEU A 57 0.75 -7.93 8.16
CA LEU A 57 0.82 -6.66 8.87
C LEU A 57 -0.59 -6.07 8.97
N LEU A 58 -0.93 -5.61 10.17
CA LEU A 58 -2.10 -4.78 10.42
C LEU A 58 -1.62 -3.43 10.94
N PHE A 59 -2.15 -2.37 10.38
CA PHE A 59 -1.82 -1.00 10.72
C PHE A 59 -3.11 -0.18 10.90
N GLY A 60 -3.13 0.63 11.94
CA GLY A 60 -4.21 1.56 12.23
C GLY A 60 -3.62 2.89 12.65
N ASN A 61 -4.18 3.99 12.15
CA ASN A 61 -3.75 5.34 12.52
C ASN A 61 -4.94 6.30 12.63
N HIS A 62 -4.81 7.23 13.57
CA HIS A 62 -5.65 8.40 13.72
C HIS A 62 -4.84 9.63 13.27
N ALA A 63 -5.10 10.12 12.07
CA ALA A 63 -4.49 11.33 11.57
C ALA A 63 -5.30 12.57 11.99
N PHE A 64 -4.64 13.73 12.06
CA PHE A 64 -5.25 15.03 12.33
C PHE A 64 -6.15 15.03 13.58
N GLY A 65 -5.63 14.58 14.73
CA GLY A 65 -6.40 14.62 15.99
C GLY A 65 -7.66 13.73 16.02
N GLY A 66 -7.73 12.71 15.16
CA GLY A 66 -8.83 11.73 15.12
C GLY A 66 -9.89 11.99 14.06
N ILE A 67 -9.73 13.07 13.27
CA ILE A 67 -10.58 13.41 12.13
C ILE A 67 -10.52 12.32 11.06
N ALA A 68 -9.32 11.85 10.72
CA ALA A 68 -9.14 10.83 9.70
C ALA A 68 -8.64 9.54 10.37
N ARG A 69 -9.25 8.43 9.97
CA ARG A 69 -8.92 7.09 10.44
C ARG A 69 -8.48 6.27 9.25
N THR A 70 -7.33 5.63 9.42
CA THR A 70 -6.74 4.76 8.44
C THR A 70 -6.64 3.36 9.03
N LEU A 71 -7.10 2.37 8.28
CA LEU A 71 -6.87 0.96 8.56
C LEU A 71 -6.24 0.33 7.33
N TRP A 72 -5.17 -0.43 7.54
CA TRP A 72 -4.53 -1.19 6.49
C TRP A 72 -4.15 -2.57 6.97
N GLY A 73 -4.47 -3.58 6.17
CA GLY A 73 -4.04 -4.94 6.39
C GLY A 73 -3.38 -5.47 5.13
N VAL A 74 -2.25 -6.16 5.27
CA VAL A 74 -1.59 -6.82 4.17
C VAL A 74 -1.16 -8.22 4.58
N TYR A 75 -1.40 -9.18 3.69
CA TYR A 75 -0.80 -10.51 3.72
C TYR A 75 0.14 -10.62 2.52
N ALA A 76 1.36 -11.07 2.76
CA ALA A 76 2.31 -11.37 1.70
C ALA A 76 2.92 -12.76 1.91
N GLN A 77 3.24 -13.41 0.81
CA GLN A 77 3.81 -14.74 0.81
C GLN A 77 4.86 -14.87 -0.30
N GLU A 78 6.03 -15.37 0.08
CA GLU A 78 7.05 -15.86 -0.85
C GLU A 78 6.50 -17.03 -1.65
N ASP A 79 6.65 -16.95 -2.97
CA ASP A 79 6.42 -18.07 -3.87
C ASP A 79 7.75 -18.77 -4.13
N GLN A 80 7.82 -20.08 -3.89
CA GLN A 80 9.04 -20.86 -3.67
C GLN A 80 10.01 -20.85 -4.87
N GLY A 81 10.79 -19.76 -5.00
CA GLY A 81 12.02 -19.72 -5.79
C GLY A 81 12.30 -18.38 -6.49
N TYR A 82 11.28 -17.66 -6.96
CA TYR A 82 11.53 -16.52 -7.87
C TYR A 82 10.63 -15.31 -7.68
N GLY A 83 9.68 -15.33 -6.74
CA GLY A 83 8.75 -14.23 -6.60
C GLY A 83 8.01 -14.21 -5.28
N ALA A 84 6.99 -13.37 -5.23
CA ALA A 84 6.10 -13.26 -4.09
C ALA A 84 4.79 -12.60 -4.53
N MET A 85 3.74 -12.84 -3.76
CA MET A 85 2.45 -12.20 -3.92
C MET A 85 2.06 -11.48 -2.64
N ALA A 86 1.24 -10.44 -2.77
CA ALA A 86 0.66 -9.75 -1.64
C ALA A 86 -0.79 -9.35 -1.92
N PHE A 87 -1.64 -9.51 -0.93
CA PHE A 87 -3.00 -9.01 -0.91
C PHE A 87 -3.12 -7.97 0.20
N SER A 88 -3.69 -6.80 -0.09
CA SER A 88 -3.93 -5.80 0.93
C SER A 88 -5.30 -5.17 0.83
N ALA A 89 -5.84 -4.81 2.00
CA ALA A 89 -7.07 -4.07 2.14
C ALA A 89 -6.77 -2.80 2.92
N TYR A 90 -7.23 -1.68 2.40
CA TYR A 90 -7.04 -0.35 2.95
C TYR A 90 -8.38 0.33 3.11
N ASN A 91 -8.58 1.03 4.22
CA ASN A 91 -9.70 1.94 4.42
C ASN A 91 -9.21 3.29 4.96
N LEU A 92 -9.63 4.37 4.32
CA LEU A 92 -9.60 5.73 4.84
C LEU A 92 -11.03 6.13 5.15
N SER A 93 -11.27 6.63 6.35
CA SER A 93 -12.55 7.25 6.70
C SER A 93 -12.30 8.57 7.40
N THR A 94 -13.09 9.58 7.05
CA THR A 94 -13.14 10.84 7.80
C THR A 94 -14.36 10.83 8.71
N GLY A 95 -14.17 11.09 10.00
CA GLY A 95 -15.28 11.43 10.89
C GLY A 95 -15.92 12.74 10.45
N ALA A 96 -17.22 12.89 10.71
CA ALA A 96 -17.98 14.09 10.38
C ALA A 96 -17.32 15.33 11.02
N PHE A 97 -16.67 16.16 10.20
CA PHE A 97 -16.09 17.44 10.61
C PHE A 97 -17.19 18.47 10.95
N ASP A 98 -18.33 18.26 10.32
CA ASP A 98 -19.66 18.79 10.56
C ASP A 98 -20.61 17.70 10.01
N THR A 99 -21.87 17.62 10.44
CA THR A 99 -22.85 16.56 10.07
C THR A 99 -23.09 16.37 8.57
N THR A 100 -22.40 17.14 7.73
CA THR A 100 -22.62 17.37 6.31
C THR A 100 -21.60 16.69 5.40
N PHE A 101 -20.48 16.16 5.92
CA PHE A 101 -19.47 15.52 5.07
C PHE A 101 -18.92 14.23 5.69
N THR A 102 -19.26 13.10 5.09
CA THR A 102 -18.68 11.79 5.39
C THR A 102 -18.04 11.22 4.14
N HIS A 103 -16.72 11.04 4.20
CA HIS A 103 -15.95 10.45 3.13
C HIS A 103 -15.31 9.14 3.59
N SER A 104 -15.52 8.08 2.82
CA SER A 104 -14.84 6.81 3.03
C SER A 104 -14.31 6.27 1.71
N GLU A 105 -13.06 5.83 1.73
CA GLU A 105 -12.41 5.16 0.61
C GLU A 105 -11.87 3.83 1.06
N THR A 106 -12.17 2.80 0.27
CA THR A 106 -11.62 1.47 0.49
C THR A 106 -10.89 1.03 -0.76
N PHE A 107 -9.67 0.54 -0.58
CA PHE A 107 -8.87 -0.01 -1.67
C PHE A 107 -8.53 -1.46 -1.36
N LEU A 108 -8.76 -2.32 -2.35
CA LEU A 108 -8.24 -3.68 -2.33
C LEU A 108 -7.12 -3.75 -3.37
N SER A 109 -5.99 -4.32 -2.98
CA SER A 109 -4.88 -4.50 -3.89
C SER A 109 -4.37 -5.93 -3.90
N TYR A 110 -3.95 -6.35 -5.08
CA TYR A 110 -3.22 -7.58 -5.28
C TYR A 110 -1.95 -7.29 -6.05
N SER A 111 -0.82 -7.73 -5.51
CA SER A 111 0.51 -7.51 -6.06
C SER A 111 1.19 -8.83 -6.34
N ILE A 112 1.90 -8.89 -7.45
CA ILE A 112 2.81 -9.99 -7.79
C ILE A 112 4.18 -9.40 -8.10
N ALA A 113 5.23 -10.10 -7.69
CA ALA A 113 6.60 -9.63 -7.85
C ALA A 113 7.52 -10.80 -8.20
N LYS A 114 8.52 -10.52 -9.03
CA LYS A 114 9.49 -11.52 -9.50
C LYS A 114 10.90 -10.96 -9.51
N LYS A 115 11.87 -11.78 -9.09
CA LYS A 115 13.31 -11.54 -9.29
C LYS A 115 13.69 -11.97 -10.69
N PHE A 116 14.30 -11.06 -11.46
CA PHE A 116 14.88 -11.38 -12.76
C PHE A 116 16.37 -11.70 -12.64
N SER A 117 17.03 -11.19 -11.59
CA SER A 117 18.43 -11.47 -11.30
C SER A 117 18.69 -11.43 -9.80
N LYS A 118 19.96 -11.60 -9.38
CA LYS A 118 20.40 -11.44 -7.99
C LYS A 118 20.32 -10.00 -7.46
N VAL A 119 20.02 -9.02 -8.33
CA VAL A 119 20.00 -7.59 -7.98
C VAL A 119 18.75 -6.86 -8.49
N PHE A 120 18.01 -7.45 -9.43
CA PHE A 120 16.88 -6.80 -10.10
C PHE A 120 15.59 -7.61 -9.94
N SER A 121 14.52 -6.90 -9.61
CA SER A 121 13.16 -7.43 -9.50
C SER A 121 12.16 -6.46 -10.10
N GLY A 122 11.06 -6.98 -10.60
CA GLY A 122 9.89 -6.19 -10.99
C GLY A 122 8.67 -6.64 -10.21
N GLY A 123 7.68 -5.77 -10.15
CA GLY A 123 6.39 -6.07 -9.56
C GLY A 123 5.26 -5.33 -10.25
N LEU A 124 4.08 -5.90 -10.17
CA LEU A 124 2.85 -5.36 -10.70
C LEU A 124 1.80 -5.39 -9.59
N THR A 125 1.04 -4.32 -9.47
CA THR A 125 -0.10 -4.24 -8.54
C THR A 125 -1.35 -3.84 -9.28
N VAL A 126 -2.43 -4.57 -9.04
CA VAL A 126 -3.78 -4.18 -9.42
C VAL A 126 -4.48 -3.65 -8.19
N LYS A 127 -5.18 -2.51 -8.31
CA LYS A 127 -5.94 -1.87 -7.23
C LYS A 127 -7.39 -1.65 -7.66
N GLY A 128 -8.33 -2.10 -6.84
CA GLY A 128 -9.75 -1.80 -6.97
C GLY A 128 -10.15 -0.72 -5.97
N TYR A 129 -10.84 0.31 -6.45
CA TYR A 129 -11.21 1.49 -5.67
C TYR A 129 -12.72 1.53 -5.41
N PHE A 130 -13.08 1.67 -4.13
CA PHE A 130 -14.47 1.82 -3.68
C PHE A 130 -14.59 3.14 -2.94
N LEU A 131 -15.36 4.06 -3.51
CA LEU A 131 -15.57 5.40 -3.01
C LEU A 131 -16.99 5.51 -2.46
N ASN A 132 -17.13 6.00 -1.23
CA ASN A 132 -18.42 6.35 -0.66
C ASN A 132 -18.35 7.78 -0.14
N GLN A 133 -19.11 8.68 -0.77
CA GLN A 133 -19.19 10.10 -0.47
C GLN A 133 -20.64 10.46 -0.16
N ARG A 134 -20.88 11.09 1.00
CA ARG A 134 -22.15 11.72 1.36
C ARG A 134 -21.91 13.10 1.93
#